data_AF-A0A7Y1QG26-F1
#
_entry.id   AF-A0A7Y1QG26-F1
#
_cell.length_a   1.000
_cell.length_b   1.000
_cell.length_c   1.000
_cell.angle_alpha   90.00
_cell.angle_beta   90.00
_cell.angle_gamma   90.00
#
_symmetry.space_group_name_H-M   'P 1'
#
loop_
_entity.id
_entity.type
_entity.pdbx_description
1 polymer ?
#
loop_
_entity_poly.entity_id
_entity_poly.type
_entity_poly.pdbx_seq_one_letter_code
_entity_poly.pdbx_strand_id
1 'polypeptide(L)'
;MAEMTSQQMAGKLLAAGFERSGPSTSALSDPIADTPMVVTLDQLRPYDHDPRKKRNPAYEDIKASIRERGLDAAPAITRRPGEDHYIIRNGGNTRLAILRELWSETKDERFFRISCLFRPWPSRGEVVMLTGHLAENELRGGLTFIERALGVEKAREFYEQESGAALSQSELARRLAADGFPVQQSHISRMNDAVRYLLPAIPTVLYGGLGRHQVERLSVMRKACMLAWERYAKGRTLLVQDFDDFFQEVLSQFDTQADEFAPQRVQDELIGQMSELLGIDYDVLALDLTESESRHRALVSDPTPPTAPPTLPEPDTMARPPAAPAPSAPTPATTPGSREREGGSGSDGSPAGSPMAAPGDRLQGHIVSPAPTTERLQSIQRMVADELGDALPDFSANVLQSIPVQAGGLYPISDVWHIDASLDTPERLRIHVAQFAREIAGEARLDECIDDRPDGIGFACRAHAQDLEPLGRAVLALLACMAGQQPADVGLDNRQFVIDLSALLHGQGDATRRLSDTALVKLFRLLRLARRLLDLDAGAADPGT
;
A
#
# COMPACT_ATOMS: atom_id res chain seq x y z
N MET A 1 53.82 -53.80 4.60
CA MET A 1 54.34 -52.45 4.97
C MET A 1 54.52 -52.42 6.47
N ALA A 2 55.51 -51.72 7.00
CA ALA A 2 55.67 -51.57 8.45
C ALA A 2 54.82 -50.39 8.95
N GLU A 3 54.11 -50.57 10.06
CA GLU A 3 53.27 -49.52 10.65
C GLU A 3 54.15 -48.47 11.35
N MET A 4 53.98 -47.20 11.00
CA MET A 4 54.67 -46.10 11.67
C MET A 4 54.00 -45.81 13.02
N THR A 5 54.75 -45.92 14.11
CA THR A 5 54.23 -45.66 15.47
C THR A 5 54.03 -44.16 15.70
N SER A 6 53.10 -43.80 16.60
CA SER A 6 52.67 -42.40 16.82
C SER A 6 53.82 -41.45 17.21
N GLN A 7 54.88 -41.94 17.88
CA GLN A 7 56.07 -41.14 18.15
C GLN A 7 56.86 -40.78 16.87
N GLN A 8 56.86 -41.63 15.85
CA GLN A 8 57.47 -41.34 14.56
C GLN A 8 56.65 -40.33 13.75
N MET A 9 55.33 -40.27 13.95
CA MET A 9 54.49 -39.19 13.38
C MET A 9 54.71 -37.87 14.13
N ALA A 10 54.75 -37.88 15.46
CA ALA A 10 55.05 -36.69 16.26
C ALA A 10 56.43 -36.10 15.93
N GLY A 11 57.47 -36.95 15.79
CA GLY A 11 58.80 -36.51 15.37
C GLY A 11 58.86 -35.91 13.96
N LYS A 12 58.00 -36.35 13.03
CA LYS A 12 57.87 -35.74 11.70
C LYS A 12 57.10 -34.41 11.72
N LEU A 13 56.13 -34.24 12.62
CA LEU A 13 55.37 -32.98 12.78
C LEU A 13 56.17 -31.88 13.48
N LEU A 14 57.16 -32.24 14.31
CA LEU A 14 58.08 -31.31 14.98
C LEU A 14 59.36 -30.99 14.18
N ALA A 15 59.51 -31.56 12.97
CA ALA A 15 60.63 -31.25 12.10
C ALA A 15 60.43 -29.86 11.45
N ALA A 16 61.26 -28.89 11.85
CA ALA A 16 61.29 -27.56 11.23
C ALA A 16 61.79 -27.66 9.77
N GLY A 17 60.85 -27.81 8.84
CA GLY A 17 61.15 -28.21 7.45
C GLY A 17 60.05 -27.93 6.43
N PHE A 18 59.38 -26.77 6.55
CA PHE A 18 58.44 -26.27 5.55
C PHE A 18 58.78 -24.84 5.10
N GLU A 19 60.00 -24.64 4.62
CA GLU A 19 60.30 -23.46 3.79
C GLU A 19 59.54 -23.57 2.46
N ARG A 20 58.75 -22.54 2.11
CA ARG A 20 57.97 -22.51 0.88
C ARG A 20 58.86 -22.17 -0.32
N SER A 21 59.39 -23.20 -0.98
CA SER A 21 60.04 -23.08 -2.30
C SER A 21 59.00 -22.81 -3.41
N GLY A 22 58.44 -21.60 -3.42
CA GLY A 22 57.54 -21.07 -4.45
C GLY A 22 57.59 -19.54 -4.46
N PRO A 23 57.06 -18.88 -5.50
CA PRO A 23 56.99 -17.42 -5.51
C PRO A 23 56.17 -16.93 -4.31
N SER A 24 56.66 -15.89 -3.63
CA SER A 24 56.01 -15.30 -2.47
C SER A 24 54.70 -14.62 -2.90
N THR A 25 53.57 -15.33 -2.76
CA THR A 25 52.23 -14.78 -2.96
C THR A 25 52.01 -13.65 -1.96
N SER A 26 51.99 -12.41 -2.47
CA SER A 26 51.87 -11.18 -1.69
C SER A 26 50.53 -11.03 -0.97
N ALA A 27 49.50 -11.74 -1.44
CA ALA A 27 48.21 -11.87 -0.78
C ALA A 27 48.02 -13.30 -0.26
N LEU A 28 47.57 -13.42 0.99
CA LEU A 28 46.80 -14.58 1.42
C LEU A 28 45.48 -14.58 0.63
N SER A 29 45.00 -15.77 0.26
CA SER A 29 43.67 -15.92 -0.36
C SER A 29 42.59 -15.42 0.61
N ASP A 30 41.57 -14.73 0.10
CA ASP A 30 40.44 -14.28 0.92
C ASP A 30 39.75 -15.45 1.63
N PRO A 31 39.21 -15.23 2.84
CA PRO A 31 38.36 -16.21 3.52
C PRO A 31 37.14 -16.59 2.68
N ILE A 32 36.82 -17.88 2.63
CA ILE A 32 35.67 -18.42 1.87
C ILE A 32 34.36 -18.35 2.70
N ALA A 33 34.43 -17.87 3.95
CA ALA A 33 33.30 -17.71 4.87
C ALA A 33 33.45 -16.44 5.72
N ASP A 34 32.35 -15.98 6.33
CA ASP A 34 32.30 -14.85 7.27
C ASP A 34 33.40 -14.97 8.34
N THR A 35 34.37 -14.06 8.33
CA THR A 35 35.61 -14.15 9.13
C THR A 35 35.93 -12.81 9.80
N PRO A 36 36.03 -12.75 11.15
CA PRO A 36 36.47 -11.54 11.84
C PRO A 36 37.97 -11.32 11.59
N MET A 37 38.34 -10.09 11.22
CA MET A 37 39.74 -9.70 10.98
C MET A 37 39.98 -8.24 11.39
N VAL A 38 41.24 -7.91 11.71
CA VAL A 38 41.66 -6.52 11.94
C VAL A 38 42.34 -6.01 10.67
N VAL A 39 41.81 -4.93 10.10
CA VAL A 39 42.34 -4.26 8.91
C VAL A 39 42.80 -2.85 9.26
N THR A 40 43.70 -2.28 8.47
CA THR A 40 44.09 -0.87 8.64
C THR A 40 43.15 0.06 7.87
N LEU A 41 43.06 1.30 8.36
CA LEU A 41 42.33 2.40 7.71
C LEU A 41 42.75 2.62 6.24
N ASP A 42 44.03 2.38 5.92
CA ASP A 42 44.59 2.52 4.57
C ASP A 42 44.11 1.43 3.61
N GLN A 43 43.84 0.22 4.12
CA GLN A 43 43.28 -0.91 3.36
C GLN A 43 41.79 -0.71 3.06
N LEU A 44 41.09 0.18 3.78
CA LEU A 44 39.65 0.39 3.65
C LEU A 44 39.29 1.51 2.67
N ARG A 45 38.28 1.25 1.83
CA ARG A 45 37.64 2.22 0.92
C ARG A 45 36.13 2.28 1.17
N PRO A 46 35.48 3.44 0.99
CA PRO A 46 34.03 3.49 0.92
C PRO A 46 33.55 2.76 -0.34
N TYR A 47 32.27 2.38 -0.38
CA TYR A 47 31.67 1.86 -1.61
C TYR A 47 31.42 2.99 -2.63
N ASP A 48 31.87 2.80 -3.87
CA ASP A 48 31.84 3.84 -4.93
C ASP A 48 30.43 4.26 -5.37
N HIS A 49 29.43 3.42 -5.09
CA HIS A 49 28.04 3.60 -5.50
C HIS A 49 27.10 3.70 -4.30
N ASP A 50 27.54 4.34 -3.21
CA ASP A 50 26.63 4.76 -2.15
C ASP A 50 25.55 5.69 -2.74
N PRO A 51 24.25 5.35 -2.65
CA PRO A 51 23.19 6.21 -3.18
C PRO A 51 23.12 7.56 -2.44
N ARG A 52 23.67 7.66 -1.23
CA ARG A 52 23.68 8.88 -0.43
C ARG A 52 24.82 9.82 -0.85
N LYS A 53 24.45 10.99 -1.41
CA LYS A 53 25.40 12.05 -1.78
C LYS A 53 25.52 13.14 -0.70
N LYS A 54 24.47 13.40 0.09
CA LYS A 54 24.53 14.39 1.18
C LYS A 54 25.13 13.83 2.47
N ARG A 55 26.01 14.62 3.12
CA ARG A 55 26.56 14.33 4.47
C ARG A 55 25.42 14.05 5.45
N ASN A 56 25.56 13.01 6.26
CA ASN A 56 24.56 12.62 7.26
C ASN A 56 24.37 13.76 8.28
N PRO A 57 23.15 14.23 8.61
CA PRO A 57 22.95 15.26 9.63
C PRO A 57 23.51 14.84 11.00
N ALA A 58 23.38 13.57 11.38
CA ALA A 58 23.90 13.02 12.64
C ALA A 58 25.43 12.77 12.63
N TYR A 59 26.19 13.35 11.69
CA TYR A 59 27.63 13.07 11.54
C TYR A 59 28.42 13.44 12.81
N GLU A 60 28.19 14.64 13.37
CA GLU A 60 28.94 15.09 14.55
C GLU A 60 28.57 14.30 15.82
N ASP A 61 27.30 13.87 15.96
CA ASP A 61 26.87 13.00 17.06
C ASP A 61 27.55 11.61 16.97
N ILE A 62 27.63 11.06 15.77
CA ILE A 62 28.33 9.79 15.50
C ILE A 62 29.85 9.98 15.73
N LYS A 63 30.42 11.14 15.35
CA LYS A 63 31.84 11.48 15.58
C LYS A 63 32.16 11.59 17.08
N ALA A 64 31.31 12.25 17.86
CA ALA A 64 31.41 12.32 19.31
C ALA A 64 31.28 10.92 19.94
N SER A 65 30.26 10.14 19.56
CA SER A 65 30.08 8.78 20.07
C SER A 65 31.25 7.85 19.77
N ILE A 66 31.84 7.92 18.56
CA ILE A 66 33.00 7.10 18.19
C ILE A 66 34.28 7.57 18.92
N ARG A 67 34.44 8.88 19.16
CA ARG A 67 35.57 9.42 19.93
C ARG A 67 35.57 8.92 21.39
N GLU A 68 34.41 8.94 22.04
CA GLU A 68 34.27 8.53 23.45
C GLU A 68 34.24 7.00 23.62
N ARG A 69 33.39 6.29 22.87
CA ARG A 69 33.07 4.87 23.11
C ARG A 69 33.77 3.91 22.15
N GLY A 70 34.42 4.42 21.10
CA GLY A 70 34.96 3.61 20.01
C GLY A 70 33.87 3.12 19.05
N LEU A 71 34.17 2.06 18.30
CA LEU A 71 33.29 1.52 17.28
C LEU A 71 32.49 0.31 17.83
N ASP A 72 31.27 0.56 18.32
CA ASP A 72 30.40 -0.44 18.98
C ASP A 72 30.18 -1.74 18.17
N ALA A 73 30.16 -1.62 16.84
CA ALA A 73 29.87 -2.72 15.93
C ALA A 73 30.91 -2.78 14.83
N ALA A 74 31.56 -3.94 14.68
CA ALA A 74 32.49 -4.24 13.60
C ALA A 74 31.75 -4.12 12.24
N PRO A 75 32.20 -3.27 11.30
CA PRO A 75 31.53 -3.13 10.02
C PRO A 75 31.77 -4.38 9.18
N ALA A 76 30.75 -4.76 8.39
CA ALA A 76 30.91 -5.77 7.36
C ALA A 76 31.74 -5.20 6.22
N ILE A 77 32.76 -5.94 5.79
CA ILE A 77 33.64 -5.58 4.67
C ILE A 77 33.69 -6.72 3.65
N THR A 78 34.05 -6.41 2.42
CA THR A 78 34.27 -7.39 1.35
C THR A 78 35.36 -6.89 0.41
N ARG A 79 35.74 -7.68 -0.59
CA ARG A 79 36.78 -7.34 -1.56
C ARG A 79 36.34 -7.76 -2.96
N ARG A 80 36.41 -6.85 -3.92
CA ARG A 80 36.14 -7.18 -5.33
C ARG A 80 37.22 -8.14 -5.86
N PRO A 81 36.89 -9.12 -6.72
CA PRO A 81 37.87 -10.04 -7.26
C PRO A 81 38.95 -9.31 -8.06
N GLY A 82 40.19 -9.33 -7.55
CA GLY A 82 41.34 -8.66 -8.17
C GLY A 82 41.66 -7.25 -7.66
N GLU A 83 40.90 -6.71 -6.71
CA GLU A 83 41.28 -5.47 -6.01
C GLU A 83 42.13 -5.77 -4.75
N ASP A 84 43.09 -4.89 -4.44
CA ASP A 84 43.91 -5.00 -3.22
C ASP A 84 43.18 -4.53 -1.96
N HIS A 85 42.17 -3.67 -2.09
CA HIS A 85 41.52 -2.96 -0.99
C HIS A 85 40.22 -3.64 -0.53
N TYR A 86 39.88 -3.47 0.75
CA TYR A 86 38.57 -3.86 1.26
C TYR A 86 37.58 -2.70 1.15
N ILE A 87 36.38 -2.98 0.66
CA ILE A 87 35.26 -2.04 0.64
C ILE A 87 34.26 -2.34 1.76
N ILE A 88 33.64 -1.29 2.29
CA ILE A 88 32.47 -1.41 3.17
C ILE A 88 31.35 -2.15 2.43
N ARG A 89 30.75 -3.16 3.08
CA ARG A 89 29.62 -3.93 2.51
C ARG A 89 28.24 -3.37 2.88
N ASN A 90 28.09 -2.90 4.10
CA ASN A 90 26.85 -2.36 4.67
C ASN A 90 27.20 -1.26 5.69
N GLY A 91 26.39 -0.20 5.79
CA GLY A 91 26.31 0.67 6.97
C GLY A 91 27.57 1.40 7.46
N GLY A 92 28.65 1.42 6.68
CA GLY A 92 29.98 1.82 7.16
C GLY A 92 30.56 3.11 6.59
N ASN A 93 30.08 3.62 5.44
CA ASN A 93 30.76 4.71 4.73
C ASN A 93 30.92 6.00 5.58
N THR A 94 29.86 6.44 6.26
CA THR A 94 29.93 7.59 7.20
C THR A 94 30.87 7.31 8.38
N ARG A 95 30.87 6.09 8.92
CA ARG A 95 31.77 5.68 10.01
C ARG A 95 33.23 5.66 9.55
N LEU A 96 33.51 5.21 8.33
CA LEU A 96 34.85 5.21 7.73
C LEU A 96 35.37 6.64 7.51
N ALA A 97 34.52 7.57 7.07
CA ALA A 97 34.87 8.99 6.97
C ALA A 97 35.24 9.57 8.35
N ILE A 98 34.41 9.32 9.36
CA ILE A 98 34.64 9.72 10.76
C ILE A 98 35.95 9.12 11.31
N LEU A 99 36.25 7.85 11.05
CA LEU A 99 37.49 7.21 11.49
C LEU A 99 38.73 7.82 10.83
N ARG A 100 38.65 8.19 9.53
CA ARG A 100 39.73 8.94 8.85
C ARG A 100 39.97 10.31 9.46
N GLU A 101 38.90 11.00 9.84
CA GLU A 101 38.95 12.31 10.48
C GLU A 101 39.49 12.23 11.92
N LEU A 102 39.03 11.28 12.73
CA LEU A 102 39.56 11.05 14.08
C LEU A 102 41.02 10.59 14.07
N TRP A 103 41.44 9.79 13.09
CA TRP A 103 42.85 9.44 12.87
C TRP A 103 43.70 10.63 12.39
N SER A 104 43.13 11.58 11.65
CA SER A 104 43.85 12.80 11.26
C SER A 104 44.03 13.76 12.45
N GLU A 105 43.00 13.91 13.29
CA GLU A 105 43.01 14.71 14.52
C GLU A 105 43.93 14.15 15.62
N THR A 106 43.79 12.85 15.95
CA THR A 106 44.31 12.30 17.24
C THR A 106 45.57 11.46 17.11
N LYS A 107 45.80 10.83 15.95
CA LYS A 107 46.85 9.81 15.73
C LYS A 107 46.81 8.63 16.71
N ASP A 108 45.63 8.32 17.26
CA ASP A 108 45.40 7.15 18.11
C ASP A 108 45.21 5.87 17.27
N GLU A 109 46.00 4.82 17.56
CA GLU A 109 45.93 3.54 16.84
C GLU A 109 44.53 2.89 16.87
N ARG A 110 43.69 3.22 17.86
CA ARG A 110 42.30 2.73 17.96
C ARG A 110 41.41 3.15 16.79
N PHE A 111 41.75 4.23 16.08
CA PHE A 111 41.06 4.66 14.85
C PHE A 111 41.78 4.20 13.57
N PHE A 112 42.97 3.61 13.69
CA PHE A 112 43.78 3.12 12.58
C PHE A 112 43.64 1.61 12.35
N ARG A 113 43.61 0.80 13.42
CA ARG A 113 43.38 -0.65 13.37
C ARG A 113 41.92 -0.94 13.71
N ILE A 114 41.14 -1.37 12.73
CA ILE A 114 39.68 -1.52 12.85
C ILE A 114 39.33 -3.01 12.80
N SER A 115 38.55 -3.47 13.78
CA SER A 115 37.98 -4.82 13.79
C SER A 115 36.76 -4.86 12.86
N CYS A 116 36.80 -5.72 11.84
CA CYS A 116 35.81 -5.83 10.78
C CYS A 116 35.36 -7.29 10.62
N LEU A 117 34.15 -7.51 10.11
CA LEU A 117 33.70 -8.82 9.65
C LEU A 117 33.89 -8.91 8.13
N PHE A 118 34.89 -9.65 7.67
CA PHE A 118 35.02 -9.96 6.25
C PHE A 118 33.91 -10.91 5.81
N ARG A 119 33.26 -10.60 4.69
CA ARG A 119 32.31 -11.46 3.99
C ARG A 119 32.78 -11.71 2.56
N PRO A 120 32.73 -12.95 2.06
CA PRO A 120 33.04 -13.25 0.66
C PRO A 120 32.22 -12.40 -0.33
N TRP A 121 32.84 -12.10 -1.47
CA TRP A 121 32.17 -11.44 -2.59
C TRP A 121 31.08 -12.36 -3.18
N PRO A 122 29.82 -11.93 -3.28
CA PRO A 122 28.78 -12.73 -3.92
C PRO A 122 28.98 -12.75 -5.44
N SER A 123 28.47 -13.79 -6.11
CA SER A 123 28.53 -13.89 -7.58
C SER A 123 27.88 -12.70 -8.29
N ARG A 124 26.81 -12.16 -7.71
CA ARG A 124 26.08 -10.95 -8.14
C ARG A 124 26.55 -9.72 -7.37
N GLY A 125 27.87 -9.49 -7.42
CA GLY A 125 28.63 -8.51 -6.61
C GLY A 125 27.96 -7.16 -6.41
N GLU A 126 28.04 -6.29 -7.42
CA GLU A 126 27.57 -4.90 -7.34
C GLU A 126 26.06 -4.79 -7.07
N VAL A 127 25.26 -5.72 -7.61
CA VAL A 127 23.81 -5.78 -7.37
C VAL A 127 23.52 -5.93 -5.88
N VAL A 128 24.05 -7.00 -5.25
CA VAL A 128 23.80 -7.32 -3.84
C VAL A 128 24.38 -6.26 -2.89
N MET A 129 25.47 -5.61 -3.29
CA MET A 129 26.04 -4.46 -2.57
C MET A 129 25.11 -3.24 -2.64
N LEU A 130 24.66 -2.86 -3.84
CA LEU A 130 23.83 -1.68 -4.05
C LEU A 130 22.42 -1.83 -3.47
N THR A 131 21.75 -2.98 -3.64
CA THR A 131 20.42 -3.20 -3.03
C THR A 131 20.52 -3.25 -1.51
N GLY A 132 21.59 -3.82 -0.95
CA GLY A 132 21.88 -3.79 0.48
C GLY A 132 22.05 -2.36 1.03
N HIS A 133 22.80 -1.51 0.33
CA HIS A 133 22.97 -0.09 0.67
C HIS A 133 21.66 0.71 0.52
N LEU A 134 20.86 0.43 -0.50
CA LEU A 134 19.55 1.07 -0.71
C LEU A 134 18.57 0.72 0.41
N ALA A 135 18.36 -0.57 0.69
CA ALA A 135 17.45 -1.04 1.73
C ALA A 135 17.87 -0.56 3.14
N GLU A 136 19.17 -0.56 3.46
CA GLU A 136 19.65 -0.09 4.77
C GLU A 136 19.47 1.43 4.95
N ASN A 137 19.67 2.23 3.89
CA ASN A 137 19.49 3.67 3.97
C ASN A 137 17.99 4.06 3.96
N GLU A 138 17.13 3.30 3.26
CA GLU A 138 15.67 3.47 3.28
C GLU A 138 15.09 3.14 4.66
N LEU A 139 15.51 2.03 5.30
CA LEU A 139 15.16 1.67 6.69
C LEU A 139 15.59 2.69 7.75
N ARG A 140 16.33 3.74 7.38
CA ARG A 140 16.74 4.86 8.25
C ARG A 140 16.19 6.22 7.81
N GLY A 141 15.25 6.26 6.85
CA GLY A 141 14.72 7.50 6.27
C GLY A 141 15.81 8.38 5.63
N GLY A 142 16.92 7.77 5.18
CA GLY A 142 18.20 8.45 4.96
C GLY A 142 18.48 8.92 3.54
N LEU A 143 17.56 8.68 2.59
CA LEU A 143 17.69 9.03 1.17
C LEU A 143 16.57 9.99 0.74
N THR A 144 16.95 11.07 0.07
CA THR A 144 16.00 11.88 -0.70
C THR A 144 15.38 11.08 -1.85
N PHE A 145 14.25 11.55 -2.40
CA PHE A 145 13.60 10.91 -3.55
C PHE A 145 14.57 10.71 -4.73
N ILE A 146 15.43 11.71 -4.99
CA ILE A 146 16.36 11.68 -6.11
C ILE A 146 17.58 10.76 -5.88
N GLU A 147 18.07 10.65 -4.64
CA GLU A 147 19.10 9.67 -4.27
C GLU A 147 18.57 8.23 -4.41
N ARG A 148 17.30 8.00 -4.03
CA ARG A 148 16.62 6.71 -4.24
C ARG A 148 16.46 6.40 -5.74
N ALA A 149 16.03 7.39 -6.54
CA ALA A 149 15.85 7.26 -7.99
C ALA A 149 17.16 6.93 -8.73
N LEU A 150 18.25 7.63 -8.41
CA LEU A 150 19.58 7.39 -8.98
C LEU A 150 20.15 6.02 -8.59
N GLY A 151 19.92 5.56 -7.36
CA GLY A 151 20.32 4.21 -6.95
C GLY A 151 19.51 3.11 -7.66
N VAL A 152 18.21 3.31 -7.88
CA VAL A 152 17.38 2.42 -8.70
C VAL A 152 17.86 2.38 -10.15
N GLU A 153 18.28 3.53 -10.71
CA GLU A 153 18.84 3.54 -12.07
C GLU A 153 20.20 2.85 -12.14
N LYS A 154 21.08 3.05 -11.15
CA LYS A 154 22.36 2.35 -11.11
C LYS A 154 22.20 0.84 -10.93
N ALA A 155 21.18 0.41 -10.19
CA ALA A 155 20.82 -1.01 -10.10
C ALA A 155 20.34 -1.56 -11.45
N ARG A 156 19.54 -0.80 -12.21
CA ARG A 156 19.16 -1.14 -13.60
C ARG A 156 20.39 -1.40 -14.47
N GLU A 157 21.39 -0.50 -14.46
CA GLU A 157 22.63 -0.70 -15.22
C GLU A 157 23.32 -2.01 -14.87
N PHE A 158 23.45 -2.35 -13.58
CA PHE A 158 24.09 -3.60 -13.17
C PHE A 158 23.30 -4.84 -13.58
N TYR A 159 21.96 -4.81 -13.47
CA TYR A 159 21.14 -5.90 -13.97
C TYR A 159 21.21 -6.06 -15.50
N GLU A 160 21.32 -4.95 -16.24
CA GLU A 160 21.49 -4.95 -17.70
C GLU A 160 22.87 -5.50 -18.10
N GLN A 161 23.93 -5.17 -17.35
CA GLN A 161 25.28 -5.73 -17.51
C GLN A 161 25.32 -7.24 -17.21
N GLU A 162 24.67 -7.70 -16.13
CA GLU A 162 24.59 -9.13 -15.78
C GLU A 162 23.82 -9.96 -16.81
N SER A 163 22.82 -9.39 -17.48
CA SER A 163 21.93 -10.13 -18.40
C SER A 163 22.13 -9.80 -19.88
N GLY A 164 23.03 -8.87 -20.21
CA GLY A 164 23.40 -8.49 -21.58
C GLY A 164 22.28 -7.85 -22.39
N ALA A 165 21.19 -7.41 -21.75
CA ALA A 165 19.97 -6.93 -22.40
C ALA A 165 19.28 -5.84 -21.57
N ALA A 166 18.69 -4.85 -22.24
CA ALA A 166 17.92 -3.77 -21.62
C ALA A 166 16.66 -4.31 -20.91
N LEU A 167 16.29 -3.72 -19.77
CA LEU A 167 15.23 -4.25 -18.92
C LEU A 167 13.96 -3.41 -18.96
N SER A 168 12.80 -4.08 -18.97
CA SER A 168 11.52 -3.41 -18.76
C SER A 168 11.39 -2.99 -17.28
N GLN A 169 10.63 -1.91 -17.03
CA GLN A 169 10.42 -1.41 -15.67
C GLN A 169 9.78 -2.47 -14.75
N SER A 170 8.92 -3.34 -15.28
CA SER A 170 8.30 -4.46 -14.56
C SER A 170 9.30 -5.56 -14.21
N GLU A 171 10.29 -5.83 -15.09
CA GLU A 171 11.37 -6.76 -14.82
C GLU A 171 12.36 -6.20 -13.79
N LEU A 172 12.66 -4.91 -13.85
CA LEU A 172 13.46 -4.21 -12.86
C LEU A 172 12.80 -4.27 -11.47
N ALA A 173 11.50 -3.99 -11.37
CA ALA A 173 10.71 -4.15 -10.14
C ALA A 173 10.83 -5.58 -9.57
N ARG A 174 10.69 -6.60 -10.43
CA ARG A 174 10.77 -8.01 -10.06
C ARG A 174 12.16 -8.40 -9.52
N ARG A 175 13.24 -7.92 -10.15
CA ARG A 175 14.62 -8.19 -9.71
C ARG A 175 14.95 -7.46 -8.41
N LEU A 176 14.63 -6.17 -8.31
CA LEU A 176 14.83 -5.38 -7.09
C LEU A 176 14.11 -6.01 -5.88
N ALA A 177 12.86 -6.44 -6.06
CA ALA A 177 12.11 -7.14 -5.01
C ALA A 177 12.75 -8.48 -4.60
N ALA A 178 13.29 -9.25 -5.55
CA ALA A 178 13.98 -10.51 -5.27
C ALA A 178 15.32 -10.30 -4.54
N ASP A 179 16.04 -9.21 -4.83
CA ASP A 179 17.29 -8.81 -4.20
C ASP A 179 17.10 -7.93 -2.94
N GLY A 180 15.88 -7.90 -2.39
CA GLY A 180 15.57 -7.32 -1.06
C GLY A 180 15.09 -5.87 -1.03
N PHE A 181 14.81 -5.24 -2.18
CA PHE A 181 14.41 -3.84 -2.31
C PHE A 181 13.10 -3.69 -3.13
N PRO A 182 11.91 -3.95 -2.56
CA PRO A 182 10.66 -4.01 -3.32
C PRO A 182 10.14 -2.63 -3.74
N VAL A 183 10.23 -2.32 -5.04
CA VAL A 183 9.73 -1.06 -5.64
C VAL A 183 8.70 -1.34 -6.73
N GLN A 184 7.57 -0.63 -6.73
CA GLN A 184 6.54 -0.75 -7.77
C GLN A 184 7.01 -0.17 -9.12
N GLN A 185 6.55 -0.75 -10.23
CA GLN A 185 6.83 -0.25 -11.59
C GLN A 185 6.37 1.21 -11.79
N SER A 186 5.24 1.60 -11.20
CA SER A 186 4.72 2.97 -11.19
C SER A 186 5.73 3.97 -10.59
N HIS A 187 6.41 3.57 -9.50
CA HIS A 187 7.42 4.37 -8.83
C HIS A 187 8.71 4.42 -9.64
N ILE A 188 9.16 3.30 -10.22
CA ILE A 188 10.31 3.25 -11.14
C ILE A 188 10.11 4.20 -12.33
N SER A 189 8.90 4.27 -12.89
CA SER A 189 8.59 5.18 -14.00
C SER A 189 8.71 6.65 -13.59
N ARG A 190 8.14 7.03 -12.43
CA ARG A 190 8.24 8.40 -11.87
C ARG A 190 9.67 8.77 -11.49
N MET A 191 10.45 7.82 -10.97
CA MET A 191 11.88 7.99 -10.67
C MET A 191 12.70 8.25 -11.94
N ASN A 192 12.41 7.53 -13.03
CA ASN A 192 13.07 7.74 -14.32
C ASN A 192 12.69 9.11 -14.93
N ASP A 193 11.41 9.49 -14.92
CA ASP A 193 10.96 10.83 -15.34
C ASP A 193 11.68 11.93 -14.55
N ALA A 194 11.83 11.79 -13.22
CA ALA A 194 12.50 12.77 -12.39
C ALA A 194 14.01 12.87 -12.67
N VAL A 195 14.71 11.74 -12.82
CA VAL A 195 16.15 11.71 -13.16
C VAL A 195 16.40 12.26 -14.57
N ARG A 196 15.47 12.04 -15.51
CA ARG A 196 15.63 12.47 -16.90
C ARG A 196 15.27 13.95 -17.15
N TYR A 197 14.19 14.46 -16.56
CA TYR A 197 13.64 15.78 -16.91
C TYR A 197 13.71 16.83 -15.79
N LEU A 198 13.87 16.43 -14.53
CA LEU A 198 13.87 17.36 -13.39
C LEU A 198 15.30 17.54 -12.82
N LEU A 199 16.08 16.46 -12.70
CA LEU A 199 17.45 16.52 -12.19
C LEU A 199 18.42 17.42 -13.00
N PRO A 200 18.33 17.54 -14.34
CA PRO A 200 19.18 18.48 -15.06
C PRO A 200 18.89 19.95 -14.76
N ALA A 201 17.65 20.28 -14.37
CA ALA A 201 17.18 21.66 -14.19
C ALA A 201 17.18 22.12 -12.73
N ILE A 202 16.72 21.27 -11.79
CA ILE A 202 16.59 21.60 -10.36
C ILE A 202 17.35 20.64 -9.42
N PRO A 203 18.68 20.46 -9.60
CA PRO A 203 19.47 19.56 -8.77
C PRO A 203 19.54 20.00 -7.30
N THR A 204 19.67 21.30 -7.00
CA THR A 204 19.79 21.83 -5.63
C THR A 204 18.51 21.59 -4.84
N VAL A 205 17.34 21.81 -5.43
CA VAL A 205 16.03 21.54 -4.83
C VAL A 205 15.78 20.04 -4.65
N LEU A 206 16.11 19.21 -5.66
CA LEU A 206 15.90 17.76 -5.60
C LEU A 206 16.77 17.09 -4.53
N TYR A 207 18.10 17.35 -4.52
CA TYR A 207 18.95 16.92 -3.40
C TYR A 207 18.62 17.68 -2.11
N GLY A 208 18.01 18.87 -2.21
CA GLY A 208 17.42 19.64 -1.12
C GLY A 208 16.49 18.82 -0.23
N GLY A 209 15.74 17.90 -0.83
CA GLY A 209 14.76 17.05 -0.16
C GLY A 209 13.35 17.19 -0.71
N LEU A 210 13.18 17.73 -1.92
CA LEU A 210 11.88 17.96 -2.55
C LEU A 210 10.96 16.72 -2.44
N GLY A 211 9.86 16.87 -1.72
CA GLY A 211 8.95 15.78 -1.39
C GLY A 211 8.29 15.14 -2.62
N ARG A 212 8.04 13.82 -2.54
CA ARG A 212 7.49 12.99 -3.62
C ARG A 212 6.30 13.64 -4.34
N HIS A 213 5.32 14.17 -3.60
CA HIS A 213 4.13 14.79 -4.19
C HIS A 213 4.45 16.01 -5.08
N GLN A 214 5.50 16.78 -4.76
CA GLN A 214 5.92 17.90 -5.61
C GLN A 214 6.60 17.39 -6.88
N VAL A 215 7.45 16.37 -6.78
CA VAL A 215 8.07 15.70 -7.94
C VAL A 215 6.99 15.09 -8.86
N GLU A 216 5.97 14.46 -8.29
CA GLU A 216 4.81 13.94 -9.03
C GLU A 216 4.01 15.07 -9.69
N ARG A 217 3.72 16.18 -8.99
CA ARG A 217 3.03 17.35 -9.58
C ARG A 217 3.83 17.99 -10.73
N LEU A 218 5.15 18.18 -10.58
CA LEU A 218 6.01 18.66 -11.66
C LEU A 218 5.98 17.72 -12.87
N SER A 219 5.95 16.41 -12.64
CA SER A 219 5.89 15.39 -13.70
C SER A 219 4.55 15.38 -14.46
N VAL A 220 3.43 15.63 -13.76
CA VAL A 220 2.11 15.81 -14.38
C VAL A 220 2.06 17.14 -15.15
N MET A 221 2.55 18.23 -14.56
CA MET A 221 2.59 19.54 -15.18
C MET A 221 3.44 19.54 -16.45
N ARG A 222 4.64 18.92 -16.46
CA ARG A 222 5.44 18.74 -17.68
C ARG A 222 4.63 18.04 -18.78
N LYS A 223 3.88 16.99 -18.44
CA LYS A 223 3.07 16.24 -19.41
C LYS A 223 1.89 17.06 -19.94
N ALA A 224 1.25 17.89 -19.13
CA ALA A 224 0.23 18.83 -19.59
C ALA A 224 0.82 19.92 -20.52
N CYS A 225 1.95 20.53 -20.13
CA CYS A 225 2.65 21.53 -20.95
C CYS A 225 3.11 20.93 -22.30
N MET A 226 3.67 19.72 -22.29
CA MET A 226 4.12 19.00 -23.49
C MET A 226 2.97 18.74 -24.47
N LEU A 227 1.79 18.34 -23.97
CA LEU A 227 0.60 18.12 -24.80
C LEU A 227 0.03 19.44 -25.37
N ALA A 228 0.07 20.53 -24.60
CA ALA A 228 -0.32 21.86 -25.08
C ALA A 228 0.68 22.36 -26.15
N TRP A 229 1.99 22.26 -25.89
CA TRP A 229 3.04 22.60 -26.85
C TRP A 229 2.87 21.81 -28.15
N GLU A 230 2.72 20.49 -28.06
CA GLU A 230 2.41 19.62 -29.20
C GLU A 230 1.13 20.01 -29.95
N ARG A 231 0.13 20.59 -29.28
CA ARG A 231 -1.14 21.00 -29.89
C ARG A 231 -0.99 22.31 -30.67
N TYR A 232 -0.29 23.29 -30.09
CA TYR A 232 -0.19 24.66 -30.62
C TYR A 232 1.05 24.92 -31.49
N ALA A 233 2.11 24.11 -31.37
CA ALA A 233 3.28 24.13 -32.26
C ALA A 233 3.03 23.46 -33.62
N LYS A 234 2.02 22.58 -33.73
CA LYS A 234 1.67 21.88 -34.99
C LYS A 234 1.27 22.90 -36.08
N GLY A 235 2.20 23.15 -37.00
CA GLY A 235 2.08 24.13 -38.08
C GLY A 235 3.01 25.35 -37.97
N ARG A 236 3.78 25.49 -36.88
CA ARG A 236 4.71 26.63 -36.66
C ARG A 236 6.18 26.20 -36.79
N THR A 237 6.69 26.22 -38.01
CA THR A 237 8.10 25.87 -38.35
C THR A 237 9.14 26.93 -37.92
N LEU A 238 8.86 27.69 -36.86
CA LEU A 238 9.64 28.85 -36.40
C LEU A 238 10.12 28.75 -34.95
N LEU A 239 9.75 27.70 -34.21
CA LEU A 239 10.31 27.43 -32.89
C LEU A 239 11.76 26.96 -33.04
N VAL A 240 12.69 27.68 -32.42
CA VAL A 240 14.15 27.42 -32.46
C VAL A 240 14.58 26.40 -31.39
N GLN A 241 13.73 26.16 -30.40
CA GLN A 241 13.99 25.38 -29.19
C GLN A 241 12.99 24.22 -29.09
N ASP A 242 13.44 23.06 -28.57
CA ASP A 242 12.56 21.93 -28.27
C ASP A 242 11.86 22.12 -26.92
N PHE A 243 10.73 21.45 -26.71
CA PHE A 243 9.96 21.54 -25.47
C PHE A 243 10.78 21.14 -24.24
N ASP A 244 11.62 20.10 -24.35
CA ASP A 244 12.43 19.66 -23.21
C ASP A 244 13.53 20.67 -22.84
N ASP A 245 14.10 21.40 -23.80
CA ASP A 245 15.06 22.48 -23.52
C ASP A 245 14.34 23.67 -22.86
N PHE A 246 13.20 24.10 -23.41
CA PHE A 246 12.37 25.18 -22.86
C PHE A 246 11.93 24.88 -21.42
N PHE A 247 11.41 23.67 -21.18
CA PHE A 247 10.95 23.25 -19.86
C PHE A 247 12.10 23.23 -18.83
N GLN A 248 13.30 22.77 -19.22
CA GLN A 248 14.47 22.79 -18.35
C GLN A 248 14.97 24.23 -18.08
N GLU A 249 14.97 25.10 -19.09
CA GLU A 249 15.36 26.52 -18.95
C GLU A 249 14.45 27.24 -17.94
N VAL A 250 13.12 27.16 -18.10
CA VAL A 250 12.16 27.76 -17.16
C VAL A 250 12.32 27.15 -15.76
N LEU A 251 12.40 25.82 -15.65
CA LEU A 251 12.48 25.14 -14.36
C LEU A 251 13.79 25.48 -13.62
N SER A 252 14.89 25.70 -14.33
CA SER A 252 16.20 26.06 -13.74
C SER A 252 16.20 27.38 -12.96
N GLN A 253 15.29 28.31 -13.30
CA GLN A 253 15.11 29.58 -12.58
C GLN A 253 14.65 29.38 -11.13
N PHE A 254 14.15 28.19 -10.80
CA PHE A 254 13.62 27.80 -9.49
C PHE A 254 14.54 26.84 -8.71
N ASP A 255 15.81 26.65 -9.09
CA ASP A 255 16.76 25.80 -8.35
C ASP A 255 17.33 26.49 -7.09
N THR A 256 16.45 26.86 -6.17
CA THR A 256 16.77 27.56 -4.91
C THR A 256 16.79 26.58 -3.72
N GLN A 257 16.43 27.03 -2.51
CA GLN A 257 16.26 26.14 -1.36
C GLN A 257 14.92 25.41 -1.46
N ALA A 258 14.90 24.12 -1.10
CA ALA A 258 13.70 23.28 -1.24
C ALA A 258 12.49 23.80 -0.44
N ASP A 259 12.72 24.48 0.69
CA ASP A 259 11.67 25.07 1.53
C ASP A 259 10.99 26.30 0.90
N GLU A 260 11.64 26.93 -0.09
CA GLU A 260 11.11 28.09 -0.83
C GLU A 260 10.46 27.68 -2.17
N PHE A 261 10.50 26.40 -2.53
CA PHE A 261 10.03 25.91 -3.83
C PHE A 261 8.50 25.97 -3.94
N ALA A 262 8.00 26.87 -4.80
CA ALA A 262 6.58 27.12 -4.99
C ALA A 262 6.09 26.62 -6.37
N PRO A 263 5.49 25.42 -6.49
CA PRO A 263 5.11 24.84 -7.78
C PRO A 263 4.09 25.67 -8.57
N GLN A 264 3.30 26.52 -7.88
CA GLN A 264 2.39 27.46 -8.53
C GLN A 264 3.15 28.51 -9.35
N ARG A 265 4.26 29.06 -8.85
CA ARG A 265 5.07 30.02 -9.62
C ARG A 265 5.71 29.37 -10.84
N VAL A 266 6.13 28.11 -10.71
CA VAL A 266 6.63 27.32 -11.85
C VAL A 266 5.53 27.11 -12.90
N GLN A 267 4.29 26.89 -12.45
CA GLN A 267 3.11 26.76 -13.33
C GLN A 267 2.79 28.07 -14.05
N ASP A 268 2.74 29.19 -13.32
CA ASP A 268 2.45 30.52 -13.85
C ASP A 268 3.54 30.96 -14.87
N GLU A 269 4.82 30.73 -14.56
CA GLU A 269 5.96 31.07 -15.42
C GLU A 269 6.01 30.21 -16.69
N LEU A 270 5.77 28.89 -16.57
CA LEU A 270 5.66 27.99 -17.72
C LEU A 270 4.51 28.40 -18.66
N ILE A 271 3.35 28.78 -18.10
CA ILE A 271 2.22 29.27 -18.91
C ILE A 271 2.57 30.62 -19.56
N GLY A 272 3.17 31.55 -18.81
CA GLY A 272 3.56 32.87 -19.29
C GLY A 272 4.52 32.82 -20.49
N GLN A 273 5.67 32.17 -20.34
CA GLN A 273 6.66 32.07 -21.42
C GLN A 273 6.15 31.22 -22.60
N MET A 274 5.35 30.17 -22.33
CA MET A 274 4.69 29.40 -23.40
C MET A 274 3.63 30.22 -24.14
N SER A 275 2.94 31.14 -23.46
CA SER A 275 2.02 32.14 -24.06
C SER A 275 2.76 33.05 -25.04
N GLU A 276 3.93 33.58 -24.64
CA GLU A 276 4.75 34.43 -25.52
C GLU A 276 5.33 33.66 -26.71
N LEU A 277 5.95 32.49 -26.48
CA LEU A 277 6.58 31.68 -27.53
C LEU A 277 5.57 31.10 -28.54
N LEU A 278 4.40 30.68 -28.06
CA LEU A 278 3.33 30.15 -28.91
C LEU A 278 2.34 31.22 -29.36
N GLY A 279 2.45 32.47 -28.92
CA GLY A 279 1.49 33.54 -29.22
C GLY A 279 0.03 33.10 -28.99
N ILE A 280 -0.22 32.45 -27.86
CA ILE A 280 -1.54 31.99 -27.38
C ILE A 280 -1.83 32.74 -26.09
N ASP A 281 -3.08 33.13 -25.88
CA ASP A 281 -3.49 33.83 -24.67
C ASP A 281 -3.27 32.99 -23.38
N TYR A 282 -2.87 33.67 -22.30
CA TYR A 282 -2.56 33.07 -21.00
C TYR A 282 -3.75 32.26 -20.45
N ASP A 283 -4.96 32.82 -20.48
CA ASP A 283 -6.15 32.17 -19.90
C ASP A 283 -6.52 30.91 -20.68
N VAL A 284 -6.27 30.91 -22.00
CA VAL A 284 -6.49 29.73 -22.88
C VAL A 284 -5.52 28.60 -22.54
N LEU A 285 -4.23 28.89 -22.36
CA LEU A 285 -3.25 27.90 -21.94
C LEU A 285 -3.47 27.41 -20.50
N ALA A 286 -3.79 28.32 -19.58
CA ALA A 286 -4.11 27.98 -18.19
C ALA A 286 -5.34 27.04 -18.11
N LEU A 287 -6.36 27.26 -18.94
CA LEU A 287 -7.52 26.38 -19.06
C LEU A 287 -7.12 24.99 -19.60
N ASP A 288 -6.40 24.93 -20.72
CA ASP A 288 -5.98 23.65 -21.35
C ASP A 288 -5.09 22.82 -20.39
N LEU A 289 -4.21 23.47 -19.59
CA LEU A 289 -3.38 22.81 -18.59
C LEU A 289 -4.17 22.33 -17.36
N THR A 290 -5.05 23.17 -16.79
CA THR A 290 -5.86 22.78 -15.62
C THR A 290 -6.93 21.74 -15.96
N GLU A 291 -7.48 21.76 -17.18
CA GLU A 291 -8.36 20.70 -17.68
C GLU A 291 -7.57 19.40 -17.90
N SER A 292 -6.31 19.46 -18.30
CA SER A 292 -5.42 18.29 -18.42
C SER A 292 -5.00 17.73 -17.06
N GLU A 293 -4.65 18.58 -16.09
CA GLU A 293 -4.31 18.19 -14.71
C GLU A 293 -5.53 17.58 -13.99
N SER A 294 -6.72 18.16 -14.15
CA SER A 294 -7.96 17.62 -13.58
C SER A 294 -8.45 16.34 -14.26
N ARG A 295 -8.32 16.19 -15.59
CA ARG A 295 -8.52 14.90 -16.28
C ARG A 295 -7.56 13.84 -15.77
N HIS A 296 -6.27 14.15 -15.65
CA HIS A 296 -5.29 13.18 -15.15
C HIS A 296 -5.59 12.78 -13.71
N ARG A 297 -5.96 13.75 -12.85
CA ARG A 297 -6.41 13.50 -11.47
C ARG A 297 -7.67 12.64 -11.41
N ALA A 298 -8.65 12.85 -12.30
CA ALA A 298 -9.87 12.05 -12.38
C ALA A 298 -9.66 10.64 -12.97
N LEU A 299 -8.54 10.39 -13.67
CA LEU A 299 -8.14 9.07 -14.16
C LEU A 299 -7.20 8.31 -13.19
N VAL A 300 -6.67 8.99 -12.18
CA VAL A 300 -5.71 8.43 -11.19
C VAL A 300 -6.31 8.34 -9.78
N SER A 301 -7.35 9.14 -9.47
CA SER A 301 -8.15 9.00 -8.25
C SER A 301 -9.26 7.98 -8.47
N ASP A 302 -9.66 7.26 -7.41
CA ASP A 302 -10.94 6.53 -7.42
C ASP A 302 -12.11 7.51 -7.66
N PRO A 303 -13.21 7.06 -8.31
CA PRO A 303 -14.28 7.94 -8.75
C PRO A 303 -15.07 8.50 -7.56
N THR A 304 -14.76 9.73 -7.16
CA THR A 304 -15.57 10.50 -6.21
C THR A 304 -17.00 10.63 -6.76
N PRO A 305 -18.04 10.17 -6.05
CA PRO A 305 -19.41 10.32 -6.52
C PRO A 305 -19.77 11.80 -6.64
N PRO A 306 -20.48 12.23 -7.71
CA PRO A 306 -20.75 13.64 -7.95
C PRO A 306 -21.62 14.20 -6.83
N THR A 307 -21.18 15.30 -6.22
CA THR A 307 -22.00 16.10 -5.31
C THR A 307 -23.27 16.54 -6.04
N ALA A 308 -24.43 16.40 -5.39
CA ALA A 308 -25.71 16.72 -6.01
C ALA A 308 -25.73 18.17 -6.56
N PRO A 309 -26.32 18.40 -7.74
CA PRO A 309 -26.35 19.73 -8.36
C PRO A 309 -27.11 20.73 -7.48
N PRO A 310 -26.70 22.02 -7.45
CA PRO A 310 -27.38 23.03 -6.64
C PRO A 310 -28.81 23.26 -7.15
N THR A 311 -29.79 23.07 -6.28
CA THR A 311 -31.20 23.24 -6.60
C THR A 311 -31.50 24.70 -6.97
N LEU A 312 -31.89 24.94 -8.22
CA LEU A 312 -32.42 26.23 -8.65
C LEU A 312 -33.81 26.45 -8.02
N PRO A 313 -34.14 27.68 -7.57
CA PRO A 313 -35.45 27.97 -7.01
C PRO A 313 -36.54 27.97 -8.11
N GLU A 314 -37.69 27.36 -7.81
CA GLU A 314 -38.83 27.29 -8.73
C GLU A 314 -39.57 28.65 -8.86
N PRO A 315 -40.22 28.92 -10.01
CA PRO A 315 -40.86 30.20 -10.28
C PRO A 315 -42.26 30.34 -9.62
N ASP A 316 -42.34 31.24 -8.64
CA ASP A 316 -43.56 31.56 -7.90
C ASP A 316 -44.65 32.19 -8.79
N THR A 317 -45.89 31.67 -8.76
CA THR A 317 -46.98 32.09 -9.67
C THR A 317 -48.17 32.71 -8.93
N MET A 318 -47.99 33.97 -8.53
CA MET A 318 -49.01 35.03 -8.36
C MET A 318 -50.20 34.85 -7.36
N ALA A 319 -50.16 35.69 -6.30
CA ALA A 319 -51.23 36.66 -5.92
C ALA A 319 -52.55 36.16 -5.23
N ARG A 320 -53.28 36.87 -4.33
CA ARG A 320 -53.22 38.21 -3.64
C ARG A 320 -54.59 38.48 -2.94
N PRO A 321 -54.79 39.24 -1.81
CA PRO A 321 -53.89 39.87 -0.81
C PRO A 321 -54.28 39.50 0.69
N PRO A 322 -54.58 40.35 1.72
CA PRO A 322 -54.25 40.00 3.14
C PRO A 322 -55.35 40.26 4.24
N ALA A 323 -54.99 40.02 5.51
CA ALA A 323 -55.46 40.78 6.70
C ALA A 323 -54.42 40.66 7.85
N ALA A 324 -54.42 41.58 8.82
CA ALA A 324 -53.47 41.67 9.97
C ALA A 324 -54.16 42.36 11.17
N PRO A 325 -53.55 42.57 12.37
CA PRO A 325 -52.17 42.28 12.81
C PRO A 325 -52.01 41.66 14.25
N ALA A 326 -50.74 41.61 14.68
CA ALA A 326 -50.08 41.41 15.98
C ALA A 326 -50.72 42.11 17.23
N PRO A 327 -50.22 41.98 18.52
CA PRO A 327 -48.84 41.62 18.92
C PRO A 327 -48.62 40.78 20.22
N SER A 328 -47.33 40.58 20.57
CA SER A 328 -46.82 39.84 21.75
C SER A 328 -45.74 40.64 22.51
N ALA A 329 -45.66 40.53 23.85
CA ALA A 329 -44.51 40.91 24.72
C ALA A 329 -44.84 40.61 26.21
N PRO A 330 -43.86 40.52 27.14
CA PRO A 330 -42.45 40.09 27.03
C PRO A 330 -42.04 39.05 28.13
N THR A 331 -40.75 38.67 28.18
CA THR A 331 -40.10 37.87 29.24
C THR A 331 -39.65 38.71 30.45
N PRO A 332 -39.45 38.07 31.63
CA PRO A 332 -38.11 37.71 32.15
C PRO A 332 -38.09 36.30 32.82
N ALA A 333 -37.02 35.69 33.36
CA ALA A 333 -35.54 35.71 33.32
C ALA A 333 -35.02 35.04 34.65
N THR A 334 -33.70 34.92 34.84
CA THR A 334 -32.95 34.53 36.07
C THR A 334 -32.97 33.08 36.62
N THR A 335 -31.76 32.50 36.66
CA THR A 335 -31.19 31.41 37.50
C THR A 335 -30.86 31.91 38.95
N PRO A 336 -30.24 31.18 39.93
CA PRO A 336 -29.37 29.97 39.86
C PRO A 336 -29.40 28.92 41.02
N GLY A 337 -28.56 27.85 40.90
CA GLY A 337 -28.04 27.02 42.02
C GLY A 337 -28.88 25.80 42.47
N SER A 338 -28.39 24.83 43.26
CA SER A 338 -27.02 24.47 43.72
C SER A 338 -26.98 23.08 44.39
N ARG A 339 -25.90 22.30 44.17
CA ARG A 339 -25.33 21.22 45.04
C ARG A 339 -26.12 19.93 45.44
N GLU A 340 -25.46 18.81 45.10
CA GLU A 340 -25.09 17.63 45.95
C GLU A 340 -26.08 16.53 46.42
N ARG A 341 -25.64 15.28 46.13
CA ARG A 341 -25.77 13.99 46.85
C ARG A 341 -27.00 13.06 46.69
N GLU A 342 -26.66 11.87 46.18
CA GLU A 342 -26.93 10.52 46.73
C GLU A 342 -28.37 10.10 47.14
N GLY A 343 -28.92 9.07 46.48
CA GLY A 343 -29.71 8.05 47.19
C GLY A 343 -30.99 7.51 46.53
N GLY A 344 -30.86 6.48 45.68
CA GLY A 344 -31.75 5.31 45.73
C GLY A 344 -33.07 5.29 44.93
N SER A 345 -33.26 4.17 44.21
CA SER A 345 -34.53 3.50 43.92
C SER A 345 -35.65 4.20 43.12
N GLY A 346 -35.85 3.72 41.90
CA GLY A 346 -37.12 3.03 41.59
C GLY A 346 -38.19 3.79 40.81
N SER A 347 -38.16 3.59 39.48
CA SER A 347 -39.33 3.43 38.60
C SER A 347 -40.47 4.46 38.66
N ASP A 348 -40.51 5.37 37.68
CA ASP A 348 -41.55 5.25 36.63
C ASP A 348 -41.17 5.99 35.33
N GLY A 349 -41.82 5.64 34.21
CA GLY A 349 -41.91 6.48 33.00
C GLY A 349 -40.92 6.27 31.84
N SER A 350 -41.41 5.60 30.78
CA SER A 350 -41.06 5.76 29.35
C SER A 350 -39.61 5.50 28.86
N PRO A 351 -39.37 4.48 28.01
CA PRO A 351 -38.10 4.29 27.30
C PRO A 351 -37.98 5.24 26.10
N ALA A 352 -37.40 6.42 26.32
CA ALA A 352 -36.98 7.31 25.23
C ALA A 352 -35.61 6.88 24.68
N GLY A 353 -35.59 6.35 23.46
CA GLY A 353 -34.36 5.99 22.74
C GLY A 353 -33.75 4.65 23.17
N SER A 354 -33.69 3.69 22.23
CA SER A 354 -32.79 2.55 22.36
C SER A 354 -31.34 3.06 22.48
N PRO A 355 -30.51 2.52 23.38
CA PRO A 355 -29.11 2.91 23.45
C PRO A 355 -28.44 2.56 22.12
N MET A 356 -27.97 3.59 21.41
CA MET A 356 -27.19 3.38 20.19
C MET A 356 -25.88 2.74 20.60
N ALA A 357 -25.71 1.45 20.29
CA ALA A 357 -24.56 0.66 20.71
C ALA A 357 -23.26 1.38 20.38
N ALA A 358 -22.29 1.33 21.31
CA ALA A 358 -21.05 2.08 21.15
C ALA A 358 -20.34 1.60 19.88
N PRO A 359 -19.62 2.47 19.14
CA PRO A 359 -19.00 2.08 17.87
C PRO A 359 -18.15 0.80 17.97
N GLY A 360 -17.51 0.56 19.13
CA GLY A 360 -16.76 -0.66 19.42
C GLY A 360 -17.56 -1.98 19.34
N ASP A 361 -18.85 -2.00 19.71
CA ASP A 361 -19.69 -3.21 19.62
C ASP A 361 -19.91 -3.61 18.15
N ARG A 362 -20.12 -2.61 17.28
CA ARG A 362 -20.19 -2.83 15.82
C ARG A 362 -18.86 -3.31 15.25
N LEU A 363 -17.74 -2.72 15.67
CA LEU A 363 -16.41 -3.17 15.24
C LEU A 363 -16.16 -4.63 15.61
N GLN A 364 -16.47 -5.01 16.86
CA GLN A 364 -16.23 -6.37 17.36
C GLN A 364 -17.08 -7.42 16.61
N GLY A 365 -18.31 -7.08 16.20
CA GLY A 365 -19.20 -7.95 15.44
C GLY A 365 -18.72 -8.35 14.03
N HIS A 366 -17.71 -7.67 13.48
CA HIS A 366 -17.15 -7.94 12.15
C HIS A 366 -15.80 -8.70 12.21
N ILE A 367 -15.23 -8.90 13.41
CA ILE A 367 -13.97 -9.62 13.59
C ILE A 367 -14.25 -11.12 13.68
N VAL A 368 -14.40 -11.78 12.52
CA VAL A 368 -14.62 -13.24 12.42
C VAL A 368 -13.46 -14.05 13.02
N SER A 369 -12.25 -13.52 12.91
CA SER A 369 -11.06 -13.97 13.65
C SER A 369 -10.06 -12.80 13.69
N PRO A 370 -9.38 -12.53 14.81
CA PRO A 370 -8.33 -11.51 14.84
C PRO A 370 -7.16 -11.96 13.96
N ALA A 371 -6.99 -11.31 12.80
CA ALA A 371 -5.81 -11.50 11.98
C ALA A 371 -4.55 -11.19 12.83
N PRO A 372 -3.48 -12.02 12.78
CA PRO A 372 -2.30 -11.89 13.64
C PRO A 372 -1.37 -10.73 13.22
N THR A 373 -1.97 -9.55 13.06
CA THR A 373 -1.30 -8.27 12.87
C THR A 373 -0.76 -7.81 14.23
N THR A 374 0.52 -8.08 14.49
CA THR A 374 1.17 -7.51 15.67
C THR A 374 1.11 -5.98 15.62
N GLU A 375 1.08 -5.31 16.77
CA GLU A 375 1.09 -3.84 16.85
C GLU A 375 2.24 -3.22 16.04
N ARG A 376 3.39 -3.92 15.98
CA ARG A 376 4.53 -3.57 15.16
C ARG A 376 4.22 -3.60 13.66
N LEU A 377 3.45 -4.57 13.18
CA LEU A 377 3.04 -4.67 11.77
C LEU A 377 2.04 -3.55 11.42
N GLN A 378 1.07 -3.28 12.30
CA GLN A 378 0.14 -2.14 12.13
C GLN A 378 0.87 -0.79 12.20
N SER A 379 1.88 -0.66 13.07
CA SER A 379 2.72 0.54 13.19
C SER A 379 3.58 0.76 11.93
N ILE A 380 4.15 -0.32 11.36
CA ILE A 380 4.83 -0.27 10.06
C ILE A 380 3.84 0.14 8.97
N GLN A 381 2.63 -0.43 8.93
CA GLN A 381 1.60 -0.06 7.95
C GLN A 381 1.18 1.41 8.06
N ARG A 382 1.07 1.96 9.29
CA ARG A 382 0.80 3.40 9.51
C ARG A 382 1.94 4.27 8.99
N MET A 383 3.19 4.02 9.41
CA MET A 383 4.34 4.80 8.92
C MET A 383 4.51 4.72 7.40
N VAL A 384 4.29 3.54 6.81
CA VAL A 384 4.34 3.34 5.34
C VAL A 384 3.24 4.14 4.64
N ALA A 385 2.02 4.21 5.18
CA ALA A 385 0.94 5.02 4.61
C ALA A 385 1.21 6.52 4.77
N ASP A 386 1.64 6.96 5.95
CA ASP A 386 1.99 8.36 6.24
C ASP A 386 3.15 8.86 5.36
N GLU A 387 4.12 8.00 4.98
CA GLU A 387 5.16 8.31 3.98
C GLU A 387 4.69 8.23 2.51
N LEU A 388 3.68 7.40 2.20
CA LEU A 388 3.17 7.22 0.83
C LEU A 388 2.12 8.26 0.43
N GLY A 389 1.44 8.87 1.41
CA GLY A 389 0.31 9.79 1.20
C GLY A 389 -1.02 9.09 0.90
N ASP A 390 -1.05 7.75 0.93
CA ASP A 390 -2.28 6.96 0.89
C ASP A 390 -2.90 6.94 2.28
N ALA A 391 -4.21 7.23 2.40
CA ALA A 391 -4.91 6.95 3.64
C ALA A 391 -4.93 5.43 3.86
N LEU A 392 -4.47 4.93 5.02
CA LEU A 392 -4.76 3.55 5.39
C LEU A 392 -6.29 3.33 5.33
N PRO A 393 -6.75 2.15 4.88
CA PRO A 393 -8.07 1.68 5.25
C PRO A 393 -8.07 1.46 6.77
N ASP A 394 -8.43 2.49 7.53
CA ASP A 394 -8.66 2.37 8.96
C ASP A 394 -9.76 1.33 9.15
N PHE A 395 -9.40 0.19 9.73
CA PHE A 395 -10.34 -0.90 9.99
C PHE A 395 -11.53 -0.41 10.82
N SER A 396 -11.36 0.61 11.66
CA SER A 396 -12.43 1.24 12.42
C SER A 396 -13.42 1.96 11.50
N ALA A 397 -12.95 2.94 10.73
CA ALA A 397 -13.76 3.67 9.76
C ALA A 397 -14.36 2.75 8.68
N ASN A 398 -13.61 1.78 8.14
CA ASN A 398 -14.01 0.94 7.00
C ASN A 398 -14.88 -0.27 7.40
N VAL A 399 -14.92 -0.66 8.67
CA VAL A 399 -15.96 -1.58 9.18
C VAL A 399 -17.27 -0.82 9.43
N LEU A 400 -17.19 0.42 9.91
CA LEU A 400 -18.38 1.27 10.11
C LEU A 400 -18.92 1.86 8.79
N GLN A 401 -18.06 2.02 7.78
CA GLN A 401 -18.38 2.22 6.37
C GLN A 401 -18.32 0.86 5.64
N SER A 402 -19.10 -0.11 6.11
CA SER A 402 -19.22 -1.44 5.50
C SER A 402 -19.40 -1.32 3.99
N ILE A 403 -18.64 -2.11 3.21
CA ILE A 403 -18.61 -2.08 1.73
C ILE A 403 -20.05 -1.91 1.20
N PRO A 404 -20.37 -0.80 0.51
CA PRO A 404 -21.76 -0.37 0.29
C PRO A 404 -22.43 -1.16 -0.85
N VAL A 405 -22.68 -2.44 -0.61
CA VAL A 405 -23.27 -3.35 -1.60
C VAL A 405 -24.79 -3.33 -1.49
N GLN A 406 -25.40 -2.27 -2.05
CA GLN A 406 -26.85 -2.09 -2.08
C GLN A 406 -27.55 -3.11 -2.99
N ALA A 407 -27.84 -4.30 -2.45
CA ALA A 407 -28.73 -5.26 -3.09
C ALA A 407 -30.20 -4.92 -2.76
N GLY A 408 -30.94 -4.43 -3.75
CA GLY A 408 -32.37 -4.12 -3.64
C GLY A 408 -33.24 -5.39 -3.57
N GLY A 409 -34.34 -5.31 -2.83
CA GLY A 409 -35.28 -6.42 -2.57
C GLY A 409 -36.38 -5.96 -1.60
N LEU A 410 -37.19 -6.89 -1.09
CA LEU A 410 -38.17 -6.58 -0.03
C LEU A 410 -37.47 -6.16 1.27
N TYR A 411 -36.29 -6.74 1.52
CA TYR A 411 -35.38 -6.37 2.60
C TYR A 411 -34.04 -5.89 2.00
N PRO A 412 -33.84 -4.57 1.79
CA PRO A 412 -32.62 -4.05 1.18
C PRO A 412 -31.41 -4.35 2.05
N ILE A 413 -30.33 -4.82 1.41
CA ILE A 413 -29.07 -5.14 2.10
C ILE A 413 -28.17 -3.91 2.05
N SER A 414 -27.86 -3.35 3.23
CA SER A 414 -26.80 -2.33 3.39
C SER A 414 -25.50 -2.93 3.94
N ASP A 415 -25.59 -4.10 4.59
CA ASP A 415 -24.48 -4.81 5.22
C ASP A 415 -24.75 -6.32 5.17
N VAL A 416 -23.75 -7.10 4.77
CA VAL A 416 -23.84 -8.57 4.69
C VAL A 416 -23.68 -9.20 6.08
N TRP A 417 -22.87 -8.63 6.97
CA TRP A 417 -22.37 -9.24 8.20
C TRP A 417 -23.07 -8.73 9.46
N HIS A 418 -23.38 -7.43 9.54
CA HIS A 418 -24.08 -6.81 10.68
C HIS A 418 -25.52 -7.32 10.76
N ILE A 419 -25.90 -7.87 11.91
CA ILE A 419 -27.29 -8.25 12.21
C ILE A 419 -27.79 -7.24 13.24
N ASP A 420 -28.87 -6.53 12.91
CA ASP A 420 -29.48 -5.60 13.83
C ASP A 420 -30.22 -6.34 14.95
N ALA A 421 -30.18 -5.83 16.19
CA ALA A 421 -30.84 -6.46 17.33
C ALA A 421 -32.36 -6.60 17.15
N SER A 422 -32.98 -5.80 16.28
CA SER A 422 -34.39 -5.97 15.89
C SER A 422 -34.65 -7.19 14.98
N LEU A 423 -33.63 -7.74 14.31
CA LEU A 423 -33.74 -8.93 13.45
C LEU A 423 -33.23 -10.21 14.12
N ASP A 424 -32.53 -10.11 15.24
CA ASP A 424 -31.83 -11.21 15.92
C ASP A 424 -32.76 -12.10 16.79
N THR A 425 -33.91 -12.51 16.23
CA THR A 425 -34.81 -13.53 16.83
C THR A 425 -35.06 -14.67 15.84
N PRO A 426 -35.24 -15.93 16.28
CA PRO A 426 -35.35 -17.07 15.36
C PRO A 426 -36.43 -16.92 14.29
N GLU A 427 -37.59 -16.36 14.66
CA GLU A 427 -38.74 -16.17 13.77
C GLU A 427 -38.43 -15.14 12.68
N ARG A 428 -37.78 -14.03 13.06
CA ARG A 428 -37.41 -12.94 12.12
C ARG A 428 -36.29 -13.40 11.19
N LEU A 429 -35.31 -14.13 11.70
CA LEU A 429 -34.26 -14.74 10.89
C LEU A 429 -34.85 -15.72 9.86
N ARG A 430 -35.77 -16.62 10.27
CA ARG A 430 -36.44 -17.56 9.35
C ARG A 430 -37.22 -16.84 8.23
N ILE A 431 -38.00 -15.81 8.56
CA ILE A 431 -38.73 -15.00 7.57
C ILE A 431 -37.77 -14.34 6.56
N HIS A 432 -36.69 -13.71 7.04
CA HIS A 432 -35.74 -13.03 6.16
C HIS A 432 -34.93 -14.02 5.29
N VAL A 433 -34.54 -15.18 5.84
CA VAL A 433 -33.87 -16.26 5.10
C VAL A 433 -34.77 -16.82 4.00
N ALA A 434 -36.04 -17.07 4.29
CA ALA A 434 -37.01 -17.54 3.30
C ALA A 434 -37.24 -16.52 2.18
N GLN A 435 -37.36 -15.23 2.51
CA GLN A 435 -37.49 -14.18 1.51
C GLN A 435 -36.24 -14.03 0.64
N PHE A 436 -35.03 -14.14 1.19
CA PHE A 436 -33.81 -14.15 0.36
C PHE A 436 -33.74 -15.40 -0.54
N ALA A 437 -34.13 -16.58 -0.06
CA ALA A 437 -34.22 -17.77 -0.91
C ALA A 437 -35.20 -17.59 -2.08
N ARG A 438 -36.38 -17.00 -1.81
CA ARG A 438 -37.39 -16.65 -2.83
C ARG A 438 -36.87 -15.63 -3.84
N GLU A 439 -36.17 -14.58 -3.40
CA GLU A 439 -35.60 -13.57 -4.29
C GLU A 439 -34.43 -14.10 -5.14
N ILE A 440 -33.64 -15.05 -4.63
CA ILE A 440 -32.59 -15.75 -5.40
C ILE A 440 -33.23 -16.69 -6.44
N ALA A 441 -34.25 -17.45 -6.04
CA ALA A 441 -34.99 -18.32 -6.95
C ALA A 441 -35.72 -17.53 -8.05
N GLY A 442 -36.16 -16.30 -7.75
CA GLY A 442 -36.79 -15.38 -8.70
C GLY A 442 -35.92 -14.98 -9.89
N GLU A 443 -34.58 -14.94 -9.77
CA GLU A 443 -33.69 -14.72 -10.93
C GLU A 443 -33.82 -15.83 -11.98
N ALA A 444 -34.14 -17.05 -11.54
CA ALA A 444 -34.43 -18.20 -12.40
C ALA A 444 -35.93 -18.42 -12.64
N ARG A 445 -36.82 -17.53 -12.14
CA ARG A 445 -38.29 -17.65 -12.16
C ARG A 445 -38.84 -18.88 -11.41
N LEU A 446 -38.20 -19.22 -10.28
CA LEU A 446 -38.54 -20.36 -9.42
C LEU A 446 -38.97 -19.94 -8.01
N ASP A 447 -39.40 -18.70 -7.82
CA ASP A 447 -39.90 -18.17 -6.55
C ASP A 447 -41.13 -18.94 -6.02
N GLU A 448 -42.00 -19.44 -6.91
CA GLU A 448 -43.11 -20.35 -6.57
C GLU A 448 -42.66 -21.72 -6.02
N CYS A 449 -41.38 -22.08 -6.15
CA CYS A 449 -40.81 -23.33 -5.62
C CYS A 449 -40.30 -23.20 -4.17
N ILE A 450 -40.36 -22.01 -3.56
CA ILE A 450 -39.87 -21.75 -2.20
C ILE A 450 -41.03 -21.61 -1.21
N ASP A 451 -41.23 -22.64 -0.39
CA ASP A 451 -42.21 -22.68 0.69
C ASP A 451 -41.61 -22.16 1.99
N ASP A 452 -42.26 -21.22 2.66
CA ASP A 452 -41.86 -20.77 4.00
C ASP A 452 -42.13 -21.87 5.04
N ARG A 453 -41.21 -22.07 5.99
CA ARG A 453 -41.31 -23.09 7.04
C ARG A 453 -41.04 -22.51 8.44
N PRO A 454 -41.73 -23.01 9.49
CA PRO A 454 -41.43 -22.65 10.87
C PRO A 454 -40.14 -23.31 11.40
N ASP A 455 -39.72 -24.42 10.77
CA ASP A 455 -38.60 -25.26 11.18
C ASP A 455 -37.32 -24.98 10.37
N GLY A 456 -36.18 -25.41 10.93
CA GLY A 456 -34.88 -25.32 10.25
C GLY A 456 -34.50 -23.87 9.97
N ILE A 457 -33.94 -23.61 8.77
CA ILE A 457 -33.51 -22.26 8.40
C ILE A 457 -34.64 -21.34 7.90
N GLY A 458 -35.88 -21.84 7.79
CA GLY A 458 -37.07 -21.02 7.48
C GLY A 458 -37.73 -21.27 6.13
N PHE A 459 -37.19 -22.14 5.26
CA PHE A 459 -37.82 -22.50 3.99
C PHE A 459 -37.55 -23.96 3.59
N ALA A 460 -38.26 -24.43 2.56
CA ALA A 460 -37.89 -25.61 1.78
C ALA A 460 -38.19 -25.40 0.28
N CYS A 461 -37.47 -26.14 -0.56
CA CYS A 461 -37.68 -26.19 -2.00
C CYS A 461 -38.66 -27.32 -2.37
N ARG A 462 -39.69 -26.99 -3.16
CA ARG A 462 -40.56 -27.96 -3.85
C ARG A 462 -39.97 -28.40 -5.18
N ALA A 463 -40.19 -29.67 -5.53
CA ALA A 463 -39.83 -30.20 -6.84
C ALA A 463 -40.60 -29.47 -7.96
N HIS A 464 -39.88 -29.04 -9.00
CA HIS A 464 -40.48 -28.38 -10.16
C HIS A 464 -40.85 -29.41 -11.23
N ALA A 465 -42.05 -29.30 -11.81
CA ALA A 465 -42.64 -30.33 -12.67
C ALA A 465 -42.28 -30.23 -14.17
N GLN A 466 -41.37 -29.33 -14.53
CA GLN A 466 -40.95 -29.07 -15.92
C GLN A 466 -39.43 -29.14 -16.06
N ASP A 467 -38.92 -29.29 -17.29
CA ASP A 467 -37.49 -29.30 -17.59
C ASP A 467 -36.83 -27.96 -17.24
N LEU A 468 -36.21 -27.89 -16.07
CA LEU A 468 -35.47 -26.72 -15.60
C LEU A 468 -34.25 -26.42 -16.48
N GLU A 469 -34.12 -25.15 -16.89
CA GLU A 469 -32.89 -24.60 -17.47
C GLU A 469 -31.68 -24.84 -16.55
N PRO A 470 -30.45 -24.93 -17.10
CA PRO A 470 -29.25 -25.22 -16.30
C PRO A 470 -29.04 -24.27 -15.12
N LEU A 471 -29.32 -22.97 -15.30
CA LEU A 471 -29.25 -21.98 -14.23
C LEU A 471 -30.27 -22.28 -13.12
N GLY A 472 -31.56 -22.41 -13.45
CA GLY A 472 -32.61 -22.69 -12.48
C GLY A 472 -32.42 -24.02 -11.74
N ARG A 473 -31.90 -25.04 -12.43
CA ARG A 473 -31.51 -26.32 -11.84
C ARG A 473 -30.40 -26.16 -10.79
N ALA A 474 -29.35 -25.40 -11.11
CA ALA A 474 -28.24 -25.16 -10.19
C ALA A 474 -28.65 -24.28 -9.00
N VAL A 475 -29.48 -23.24 -9.22
CA VAL A 475 -30.07 -22.40 -8.17
C VAL A 475 -30.94 -23.23 -7.21
N LEU A 476 -31.87 -24.02 -7.74
CA LEU A 476 -32.79 -24.81 -6.93
C LEU A 476 -32.06 -25.92 -6.15
N ALA A 477 -31.04 -26.56 -6.74
CA ALA A 477 -30.19 -27.52 -6.05
C ALA A 477 -29.37 -26.86 -4.92
N LEU A 478 -28.82 -25.67 -5.14
CA LEU A 478 -28.10 -24.92 -4.10
C LEU A 478 -29.01 -24.58 -2.92
N LEU A 479 -30.19 -24.02 -3.19
CA LEU A 479 -31.17 -23.66 -2.15
C LEU A 479 -31.69 -24.90 -1.39
N ALA A 480 -31.93 -26.01 -2.09
CA ALA A 480 -32.33 -27.28 -1.47
C ALA A 480 -31.24 -27.81 -0.52
N CYS A 481 -29.98 -27.83 -0.95
CA CYS A 481 -28.85 -28.21 -0.09
C CYS A 481 -28.71 -27.30 1.13
N MET A 482 -28.97 -25.99 0.99
CA MET A 482 -28.95 -25.04 2.10
C MET A 482 -30.10 -25.26 3.09
N ALA A 483 -31.29 -25.65 2.61
CA ALA A 483 -32.41 -26.07 3.44
C ALA A 483 -32.22 -27.46 4.09
N GLY A 484 -31.12 -28.15 3.82
CA GLY A 484 -30.82 -29.49 4.34
C GLY A 484 -31.50 -30.64 3.58
N GLN A 485 -32.12 -30.36 2.43
CA GLN A 485 -32.73 -31.35 1.55
C GLN A 485 -31.67 -31.98 0.63
N GLN A 486 -31.90 -33.20 0.14
CA GLN A 486 -31.16 -33.71 -1.02
C GLN A 486 -31.73 -33.08 -2.30
N PRO A 487 -30.89 -32.73 -3.30
CA PRO A 487 -31.39 -32.31 -4.61
C PRO A 487 -32.32 -33.36 -5.24
N ALA A 488 -32.09 -34.65 -4.97
CA ALA A 488 -32.97 -35.75 -5.33
C ALA A 488 -34.42 -35.62 -4.78
N ASP A 489 -34.61 -35.07 -3.58
CA ASP A 489 -35.94 -34.82 -2.99
C ASP A 489 -36.73 -33.76 -3.78
N VAL A 490 -36.00 -32.95 -4.55
CA VAL A 490 -36.50 -31.86 -5.40
C VAL A 490 -36.48 -32.26 -6.89
N GLY A 491 -36.17 -33.53 -7.19
CA GLY A 491 -36.16 -34.11 -8.55
C GLY A 491 -34.87 -33.88 -9.34
N LEU A 492 -33.76 -33.51 -8.70
CA LEU A 492 -32.51 -33.08 -9.35
C LEU A 492 -31.38 -34.11 -9.16
N ASP A 493 -30.47 -34.21 -10.13
CA ASP A 493 -29.28 -35.08 -10.02
C ASP A 493 -28.15 -34.41 -9.21
N ASN A 494 -27.85 -34.99 -8.05
CA ASN A 494 -26.73 -34.62 -7.18
C ASN A 494 -25.37 -34.55 -7.92
N ARG A 495 -25.14 -35.37 -8.96
CA ARG A 495 -23.87 -35.36 -9.72
C ARG A 495 -23.78 -34.15 -10.65
N GLN A 496 -24.88 -33.81 -11.32
CA GLN A 496 -24.93 -32.67 -12.23
C GLN A 496 -24.75 -31.34 -11.48
N PHE A 497 -25.31 -31.22 -10.28
CA PHE A 497 -25.12 -30.04 -9.42
C PHE A 497 -23.64 -29.74 -9.11
N VAL A 498 -22.83 -30.76 -8.82
CA VAL A 498 -21.39 -30.57 -8.51
C VAL A 498 -20.60 -30.03 -9.71
N ILE A 499 -21.05 -30.32 -10.93
CA ILE A 499 -20.46 -29.79 -12.17
C ILE A 499 -20.90 -28.33 -12.36
N ASP A 500 -22.21 -28.08 -12.31
CA ASP A 500 -22.82 -26.79 -12.61
C ASP A 500 -22.52 -25.70 -11.55
N LEU A 501 -22.17 -26.07 -10.31
CA LEU A 501 -21.82 -25.14 -9.23
C LEU A 501 -20.67 -24.17 -9.61
N SER A 502 -19.72 -24.64 -10.43
CA SER A 502 -18.61 -23.81 -10.93
C SER A 502 -19.07 -22.72 -11.92
N ALA A 503 -20.08 -23.02 -12.74
CA ALA A 503 -20.73 -22.06 -13.62
C ALA A 503 -21.64 -21.11 -12.83
N LEU A 504 -22.38 -21.63 -11.85
CA LEU A 504 -23.30 -20.85 -11.01
C LEU A 504 -22.59 -19.75 -10.19
N LEU A 505 -21.43 -20.07 -9.59
CA LEU A 505 -20.73 -19.13 -8.69
C LEU A 505 -19.77 -18.19 -9.42
N HIS A 506 -19.10 -18.64 -10.48
CA HIS A 506 -18.02 -17.88 -11.13
C HIS A 506 -18.16 -17.75 -12.67
N GLY A 507 -19.23 -18.28 -13.28
CA GLY A 507 -19.43 -18.23 -14.73
C GLY A 507 -18.46 -19.09 -15.54
N GLN A 508 -17.85 -20.10 -14.92
CA GLN A 508 -16.85 -20.95 -15.59
C GLN A 508 -17.45 -21.70 -16.79
N GLY A 509 -16.93 -21.41 -17.98
CA GLY A 509 -17.37 -21.98 -19.26
C GLY A 509 -18.54 -21.24 -19.93
N ASP A 510 -19.44 -20.62 -19.16
CA ASP A 510 -20.56 -19.82 -19.68
C ASP A 510 -20.95 -18.73 -18.68
N ALA A 511 -20.62 -17.47 -18.99
CA ALA A 511 -20.89 -16.32 -18.13
C ALA A 511 -22.39 -15.97 -18.02
N THR A 512 -23.27 -16.58 -18.81
CA THR A 512 -24.74 -16.41 -18.69
C THR A 512 -25.37 -17.31 -17.63
N ARG A 513 -24.61 -18.27 -17.08
CA ARG A 513 -25.09 -19.25 -16.07
C ARG A 513 -24.71 -18.92 -14.64
N ARG A 514 -24.11 -17.76 -14.39
CA ARG A 514 -23.76 -17.29 -13.05
C ARG A 514 -24.93 -16.57 -12.39
N LEU A 515 -25.00 -16.60 -11.06
CA LEU A 515 -25.85 -15.69 -10.29
C LEU A 515 -25.51 -14.22 -10.61
N SER A 516 -26.49 -13.31 -10.54
CA SER A 516 -26.16 -11.89 -10.55
C SER A 516 -25.42 -11.50 -9.26
N ASP A 517 -24.65 -10.40 -9.29
CA ASP A 517 -24.00 -9.88 -8.09
C ASP A 517 -25.03 -9.55 -6.99
N THR A 518 -26.27 -9.17 -7.38
CA THR A 518 -27.40 -8.95 -6.46
C THR A 518 -27.83 -10.24 -5.76
N ALA A 519 -28.00 -11.35 -6.48
CA ALA A 519 -28.33 -12.65 -5.87
C ALA A 519 -27.16 -13.23 -5.08
N LEU A 520 -25.91 -13.01 -5.51
CA LEU A 520 -24.72 -13.43 -4.76
C LEU A 520 -24.63 -12.74 -3.39
N VAL A 521 -24.99 -11.45 -3.31
CA VAL A 521 -25.06 -10.69 -2.05
C VAL A 521 -26.21 -11.19 -1.16
N LYS A 522 -27.38 -11.50 -1.75
CA LYS A 522 -28.50 -12.14 -1.04
C LYS A 522 -28.12 -13.53 -0.53
N LEU A 523 -27.35 -14.30 -1.29
CA LEU A 523 -26.86 -15.63 -0.91
C LEU A 523 -25.92 -15.54 0.31
N PHE A 524 -24.95 -14.62 0.30
CA PHE A 524 -24.09 -14.38 1.47
C PHE A 524 -24.88 -13.88 2.68
N ARG A 525 -25.87 -13.01 2.49
CA ARG A 525 -26.74 -12.54 3.57
C ARG A 525 -27.59 -13.66 4.16
N LEU A 526 -28.20 -14.50 3.32
CA LEU A 526 -28.93 -15.70 3.71
C LEU A 526 -28.04 -16.61 4.56
N LEU A 527 -26.83 -16.93 4.08
CA LEU A 527 -25.86 -17.74 4.83
C LEU A 527 -25.48 -17.11 6.19
N ARG A 528 -25.33 -15.79 6.28
CA ARG A 528 -25.04 -15.08 7.54
C ARG A 528 -26.19 -15.20 8.54
N LEU A 529 -27.44 -15.03 8.10
CA LEU A 529 -28.64 -15.13 8.94
C LEU A 529 -28.93 -16.58 9.35
N ALA A 530 -28.83 -17.54 8.42
CA ALA A 530 -29.02 -18.96 8.68
C ALA A 530 -27.99 -19.51 9.70
N ARG A 531 -26.73 -19.05 9.64
CA ARG A 531 -25.75 -19.39 10.67
C ARG A 531 -26.11 -18.81 12.03
N ARG A 532 -26.50 -17.53 12.11
CA ARG A 532 -26.93 -16.91 13.38
C ARG A 532 -28.14 -17.63 13.99
N LEU A 533 -29.08 -18.04 13.15
CA LEU A 533 -30.25 -18.82 13.56
C LEU A 533 -29.85 -20.15 14.20
N LEU A 534 -28.91 -20.89 13.58
CA LEU A 534 -28.36 -22.12 14.16
C LEU A 534 -27.56 -21.86 15.45
N ASP A 535 -26.81 -20.75 15.54
CA ASP A 535 -26.11 -20.34 16.76
C ASP A 535 -27.11 -20.07 17.92
N LEU A 536 -28.26 -19.47 17.61
CA LEU A 536 -29.33 -19.18 18.57
C LEU A 536 -30.12 -20.44 18.97
N ASP A 537 -30.52 -21.27 17.99
CA ASP A 537 -31.22 -22.54 18.25
C ASP A 537 -30.34 -23.51 19.08
N ALA A 538 -29.02 -23.50 18.86
CA ALA A 538 -28.06 -24.24 19.69
C ALA A 538 -27.90 -23.64 21.10
N GLY A 539 -27.75 -22.32 21.21
CA GLY A 539 -27.66 -21.65 22.52
C GLY A 539 -28.92 -21.76 23.38
N ALA A 540 -30.09 -21.85 22.74
CA ALA A 540 -31.38 -22.11 23.41
C ALA A 540 -31.54 -23.57 23.87
N ALA A 541 -30.76 -24.51 23.30
CA ALA A 541 -30.76 -25.92 23.67
C ALA A 541 -29.81 -26.25 24.84
N ASP A 542 -28.98 -25.28 25.29
CA ASP A 542 -27.95 -25.48 26.32
C ASP A 542 -28.22 -24.83 27.70
N PRO A 543 -29.46 -24.78 28.25
CA PRO A 543 -29.72 -24.27 29.61
C PRO A 543 -29.38 -25.30 30.71
N GLY A 544 -28.23 -25.97 30.58
CA GLY A 544 -27.52 -26.68 31.64
C GLY A 544 -27.91 -28.14 31.92
N THR A 545 -26.91 -29.03 31.78
CA THR A 545 -26.71 -30.23 32.62
C THR A 545 -25.23 -30.51 32.81
#